data_AF-A0A8S3JBI9-F1
#
_entry.id   AF-A0A8S3JBI9-F1
#
_cell.length_a   1.000
_cell.length_b   1.000
_cell.length_c   1.000
_cell.angle_alpha   90.00
_cell.angle_beta   90.00
_cell.angle_gamma   90.00
#
_symmetry.space_group_name_H-M   'P 1'
#
loop_
_entity.id
_entity.type
_entity.pdbx_description
1 polymer ?
#
loop_
_entity_poly.entity_id
_entity_poly.type
_entity_poly.pdbx_seq_one_letter_code
_entity_poly.pdbx_strand_id
1 'polypeptide(L)'
;PGTNGQHAFYQLIHQGTKMIPCDFIAPVETQNPIRDSLHHKILLANFLAQTEALMRGLTEDEVRFENKSADQLLIYHKTFRGNRPTNSFVLPRITPFTL
;
A
#
# COMPACT_ATOMS: atom_id res chain seq x y z
N PRO A 1 -8.30 -6.51 -7.27
CA PRO A 1 -7.18 -5.87 -8.00
C PRO A 1 -6.82 -4.53 -7.34
N GLY A 2 -5.53 -4.16 -7.33
CA GLY A 2 -5.12 -2.82 -6.92
C GLY A 2 -5.46 -1.78 -8.01
N THR A 3 -5.84 -0.56 -7.68
CA THR A 3 -5.95 0.05 -6.34
C THR A 3 -7.32 -0.15 -5.67
N ASN A 4 -8.29 -0.79 -6.33
CA ASN A 4 -9.67 -0.93 -5.82
C ASN A 4 -9.75 -1.54 -4.40
N GLY A 5 -8.91 -2.54 -4.11
CA GLY A 5 -8.84 -3.15 -2.77
C GLY A 5 -8.46 -2.16 -1.67
N GLN A 6 -7.66 -1.14 -2.00
CA GLN A 6 -7.25 -0.08 -1.08
C GLN A 6 -8.44 0.72 -0.56
N HIS A 7 -9.49 0.85 -1.37
CA HIS A 7 -10.72 1.57 -1.04
C HIS A 7 -11.85 0.66 -0.55
N ALA A 8 -11.57 -0.63 -0.31
CA ALA A 8 -12.57 -1.60 0.13
C ALA A 8 -12.23 -2.21 1.49
N PHE A 9 -11.04 -2.81 1.64
CA PHE A 9 -10.71 -3.63 2.81
C PHE A 9 -9.30 -3.43 3.36
N TYR A 10 -8.46 -2.59 2.74
CA TYR A 10 -7.10 -2.33 3.25
C TYR A 10 -7.10 -1.64 4.62
N GLN A 11 -8.18 -0.95 4.98
CA GLN A 11 -8.36 -0.42 6.34
C GLN A 11 -8.26 -1.53 7.40
N LEU A 12 -8.90 -2.68 7.14
CA LEU A 12 -8.82 -3.84 8.02
C LEU A 12 -7.41 -4.45 7.99
N ILE A 13 -6.78 -4.52 6.81
CA ILE A 13 -5.43 -5.06 6.68
C ILE A 13 -4.43 -4.20 7.48
N HIS A 14 -4.58 -2.88 7.49
CA HIS A 14 -3.66 -1.96 8.18
C HIS A 14 -3.90 -1.86 9.69
N GLN A 15 -5.15 -1.65 10.12
CA GLN A 15 -5.49 -1.34 11.52
C GLN A 15 -6.37 -2.40 12.20
N GLY A 16 -6.78 -3.44 11.49
CA GLY A 16 -7.53 -4.55 12.06
C GLY A 16 -6.71 -5.41 13.01
N THR A 17 -7.38 -6.27 13.75
CA THR A 17 -6.76 -7.12 14.80
C THR A 17 -6.17 -8.42 14.27
N LYS A 18 -6.30 -8.69 12.95
CA LYS A 18 -5.80 -9.91 12.32
C LYS A 18 -4.48 -9.63 11.59
N MET A 19 -3.54 -10.57 11.69
CA MET A 19 -2.39 -10.64 10.81
C MET A 19 -2.82 -11.29 9.51
N ILE A 20 -2.68 -10.58 8.39
CA ILE A 20 -3.05 -11.04 7.05
C ILE A 20 -1.84 -10.84 6.15
N PRO A 21 -1.03 -11.89 5.91
CA PRO A 21 0.02 -11.83 4.90
C PRO A 21 -0.57 -11.55 3.52
N CYS A 22 0.11 -10.76 2.70
CA CYS A 22 -0.39 -10.37 1.38
C CYS A 22 0.68 -10.55 0.30
N ASP A 23 0.27 -11.10 -0.85
CA ASP A 23 1.09 -11.13 -2.05
C ASP A 23 0.67 -9.98 -2.97
N PHE A 24 1.63 -9.12 -3.26
CA PHE A 24 1.48 -8.00 -4.18
C PHE A 24 2.09 -8.41 -5.52
N ILE A 25 1.32 -8.32 -6.61
CA ILE A 25 1.76 -8.68 -7.95
C ILE A 25 1.57 -7.48 -8.89
N ALA A 26 2.62 -7.08 -9.61
CA ALA A 26 2.54 -6.02 -10.61
C ALA A 26 3.50 -6.22 -11.79
N PRO A 27 3.09 -5.89 -13.03
CA PRO A 27 4.00 -5.82 -14.16
C PRO A 27 4.76 -4.48 -14.22
N VAL A 28 6.01 -4.48 -14.67
CA VAL A 28 6.80 -3.27 -14.92
C VAL A 28 6.21 -2.48 -16.09
N GLU A 29 5.79 -3.16 -17.14
CA GLU A 29 5.18 -2.57 -18.33
C GLU A 29 3.66 -2.73 -18.35
N THR A 30 2.95 -1.64 -18.70
CA THR A 30 1.52 -1.68 -18.98
C THR A 30 1.25 -2.13 -20.42
N GLN A 31 0.15 -2.85 -20.61
CA GLN A 31 -0.40 -3.10 -21.94
C GLN A 31 -1.00 -1.83 -22.58
N ASN A 32 -1.34 -0.82 -21.77
CA ASN A 32 -2.01 0.40 -22.19
C ASN A 32 -1.26 1.64 -21.66
N PRO A 33 -0.25 2.17 -22.40
CA PRO A 33 0.58 3.29 -21.98
C PRO A 33 -0.12 4.65 -22.13
N ILE A 34 -1.32 4.78 -21.58
CA ILE A 34 -2.14 6.00 -21.68
C ILE A 34 -1.51 7.16 -20.90
N ARG A 35 -1.58 8.37 -21.47
CA ARG A 35 -0.97 9.60 -20.92
C ARG A 35 0.52 9.39 -20.60
N ASP A 36 1.29 8.93 -21.58
CA ASP A 36 2.72 8.62 -21.42
C ASP A 36 3.01 7.70 -20.21
N SER A 37 2.19 6.66 -20.06
CA SER A 37 2.23 5.70 -18.95
C SER A 37 2.01 6.30 -17.55
N LEU A 38 1.48 7.52 -17.43
CA LEU A 38 1.21 8.16 -16.13
C LEU A 38 0.33 7.30 -15.22
N HIS A 39 -0.69 6.63 -15.77
CA HIS A 39 -1.57 5.76 -14.97
C HIS A 39 -0.81 4.57 -14.41
N HIS A 40 0.07 3.96 -15.20
CA HIS A 40 0.88 2.83 -14.75
C HIS A 40 1.91 3.24 -13.71
N LYS A 41 2.49 4.45 -13.86
CA LYS A 41 3.36 5.03 -12.85
C LYS A 41 2.65 5.24 -11.52
N ILE A 42 1.41 5.77 -11.54
CA ILE A 42 0.59 5.94 -10.32
C ILE A 42 0.24 4.57 -9.71
N LEU A 43 -0.09 3.57 -10.54
CA LEU A 43 -0.36 2.21 -10.08
C LEU A 43 0.85 1.61 -9.36
N LEU A 44 2.05 1.67 -9.96
CA LEU A 44 3.28 1.17 -9.36
C LEU A 44 3.69 1.93 -8.10
N ALA A 45 3.48 3.25 -8.06
CA ALA A 45 3.70 4.04 -6.85
C ALA A 45 2.81 3.54 -5.70
N ASN A 46 1.54 3.27 -5.96
CA ASN A 46 0.62 2.72 -4.97
C ASN A 46 0.99 1.28 -4.56
N PHE A 47 1.45 0.44 -5.51
CA PHE A 47 1.94 -0.90 -5.22
C PHE A 47 3.08 -0.86 -4.19
N LEU A 48 4.12 -0.07 -4.45
CA LEU A 48 5.29 0.05 -3.58
C LEU A 48 4.90 0.66 -2.22
N ALA A 49 4.18 1.79 -2.25
CA ALA A 49 3.79 2.51 -1.05
C ALA A 49 2.95 1.65 -0.09
N GLN A 50 2.07 0.77 -0.59
CA GLN A 50 1.28 -0.09 0.28
C GLN A 50 2.12 -1.15 1.00
N THR A 51 3.07 -1.78 0.29
CA THR A 51 3.97 -2.77 0.92
C THR A 51 4.88 -2.10 1.96
N GLU A 52 5.38 -0.90 1.67
CA GLU A 52 6.16 -0.10 2.61
C GLU A 52 5.34 0.29 3.84
N ALA A 53 4.12 0.81 3.64
CA ALA A 53 3.24 1.21 4.73
C ALA A 53 2.87 0.03 5.66
N LEU A 54 2.64 -1.16 5.10
CA LEU A 54 2.38 -2.37 5.87
C LEU A 54 3.59 -2.82 6.70
N MET A 55 4.80 -2.67 6.16
CA MET A 55 6.04 -2.98 6.86
C MET A 55 6.35 -1.96 7.96
N ARG A 56 6.40 -0.67 7.61
CA ARG A 56 6.87 0.41 8.47
C ARG A 56 5.82 0.84 9.50
N GLY A 57 4.57 0.93 9.09
CA GLY A 57 3.54 1.62 9.88
C GLY A 57 3.81 3.12 10.01
N LEU A 58 3.26 3.71 11.06
CA LEU A 58 3.38 5.12 11.41
C LEU A 58 3.24 5.24 12.93
N THR A 59 4.31 5.66 13.60
CA THR A 59 4.40 5.71 15.06
C THR A 59 3.62 6.88 15.66
N GLU A 60 3.30 6.81 16.95
CA GLU A 60 2.62 7.93 17.64
C GLU A 60 3.41 9.23 17.56
N ASP A 61 4.75 9.18 17.65
CA ASP A 61 5.60 10.35 17.58
C ASP A 61 5.61 10.99 16.18
N GLU A 62 5.64 10.17 15.13
CA GLU A 62 5.48 10.64 13.75
C GLU A 62 4.09 11.29 13.54
N VAL A 63 3.02 10.67 14.06
CA VAL A 63 1.66 11.23 13.99
C VAL A 63 1.58 12.55 14.73
N ARG A 64 2.16 12.67 15.94
CA ARG A 64 2.22 13.92 16.71
C ARG A 64 2.99 15.01 15.97
N PHE A 65 4.11 14.65 15.36
CA PHE A 65 4.93 15.58 14.60
C PHE A 65 4.17 16.15 13.40
N GLU A 66 3.44 15.31 12.66
CA GLU A 66 2.61 15.71 11.52
C GLU A 66 1.33 16.45 11.95
N ASN A 67 0.80 16.18 13.15
CA ASN A 67 -0.46 16.71 13.64
C ASN A 67 -0.28 17.43 14.99
N LYS A 68 0.49 18.53 15.00
CA LYS A 68 0.91 19.24 16.23
C LYS A 68 -0.20 19.67 17.18
N SER A 69 -1.43 19.83 16.68
CA SER A 69 -2.61 20.26 17.46
C SER A 69 -3.61 19.13 17.69
N ALA A 70 -3.30 17.90 17.31
CA ALA A 70 -4.17 16.76 17.52
C ALA A 70 -4.26 16.38 19.00
N ASP A 71 -5.46 15.98 19.43
CA ASP A 71 -5.65 15.36 20.73
C ASP A 71 -5.12 13.91 20.74
N GLN A 72 -5.02 13.34 21.93
CA GLN A 72 -4.52 11.98 22.14
C GLN A 72 -5.37 10.92 21.42
N LEU A 73 -6.68 11.16 21.28
CA LEU A 73 -7.60 10.21 20.66
C LEU A 73 -7.35 10.13 19.15
N LEU A 74 -7.15 11.27 18.51
CA LEU A 74 -6.82 11.36 17.08
C LEU A 74 -5.45 10.73 16.80
N ILE A 75 -4.46 10.97 17.67
CA ILE A 75 -3.13 10.36 17.54
C ILE A 75 -3.24 8.83 17.55
N TYR A 76 -4.00 8.27 18.50
CA TYR A 76 -4.23 6.83 18.60
C TYR A 76 -4.87 6.26 17.34
N HIS A 77 -5.90 6.90 16.79
CA HIS A 77 -6.58 6.42 15.59
C HIS A 77 -5.77 6.61 14.29
N LYS A 78 -4.81 7.53 14.26
CA LYS A 78 -3.90 7.74 13.11
C LYS A 78 -2.61 6.92 13.20
N THR A 79 -2.37 6.22 14.29
CA THR A 79 -1.18 5.37 14.46
C THR A 79 -1.36 4.05 13.70
N PHE A 80 -0.31 3.60 13.03
CA PHE A 80 -0.26 2.33 12.30
C PHE A 80 0.86 1.48 12.86
N ARG A 81 0.53 0.28 13.35
CA ARG A 81 1.52 -0.60 14.00
C ARG A 81 2.61 -1.13 13.08
N GLY A 82 2.36 -1.15 11.76
CA GLY A 82 3.27 -1.78 10.80
C GLY A 82 3.48 -3.26 11.08
N ASN A 83 4.65 -3.78 10.71
CA ASN A 83 5.08 -5.17 10.88
C ASN A 83 4.07 -6.19 10.33
N ARG A 84 3.49 -5.88 9.16
CA ARG A 84 2.57 -6.77 8.44
C ARG A 84 3.28 -7.31 7.20
N PRO A 85 3.53 -8.63 7.13
CA PRO A 85 4.39 -9.20 6.09
C PRO A 85 3.71 -9.19 4.72
N THR A 86 4.49 -8.90 3.69
CA THR A 86 4.06 -8.94 2.29
C THR A 86 5.14 -9.52 1.40
N ASN A 87 4.77 -10.30 0.38
CA ASN A 87 5.66 -10.60 -0.74
C ASN A 87 5.35 -9.67 -1.91
N SER A 88 6.37 -9.30 -2.69
CA SER A 88 6.23 -8.46 -3.88
C SER A 88 6.77 -9.21 -5.10
N PHE A 89 5.87 -9.66 -5.97
CA PHE A 89 6.19 -10.29 -7.24
C PHE A 89 6.11 -9.26 -8.37
N VAL A 90 7.24 -9.03 -9.03
CA VAL A 90 7.34 -8.06 -10.13
C VAL A 90 7.66 -8.81 -11.41
N LEU A 91 6.79 -8.65 -12.41
CA LEU A 91 6.93 -9.28 -13.72
C LEU A 91 7.34 -8.22 -14.75
N PRO A 92 8.05 -8.55 -15.84
CA PRO A 92 8.35 -7.57 -16.88
C PRO A 92 7.08 -6.99 -17.52
N ARG A 93 6.15 -7.85 -17.93
CA ARG A 93 4.88 -7.50 -18.59
C ARG A 93 3.90 -8.67 -18.46
N ILE A 94 2.59 -8.41 -18.47
CA ILE A 94 1.58 -9.49 -18.53
C ILE A 94 1.39 -9.96 -19.97
N THR A 95 2.01 -11.09 -20.31
CA THR A 95 1.89 -11.82 -21.58
C THR A 95 1.36 -13.24 -21.31
N PRO A 96 0.91 -13.99 -22.34
CA PRO A 96 0.51 -15.38 -22.15
C PRO A 96 1.60 -16.29 -21.55
N PHE A 97 2.89 -15.96 -21.75
CA PHE A 97 4.01 -16.74 -21.21
C PHE A 97 4.27 -16.46 -19.72
N THR A 98 4.02 -15.23 -19.28
CA THR A 98 4.28 -14.76 -17.91
C THR A 98 3.09 -14.91 -16.97
N LEU A 99 1.92 -15.27 -17.50
CA LEU A 99 0.69 -15.56 -16.76
C LEU A 99 0.64 -17.03 -16.37
#